data_AF-A0A0C9ZTA3-F1
#
_entry.id   AF-A0A0C9ZTA3-F1
#
_cell.length_a   1.000
_cell.length_b   1.000
_cell.length_c   1.000
_cell.angle_alpha   90.00
_cell.angle_beta   90.00
_cell.angle_gamma   90.00
#
_symmetry.space_group_name_H-M   'P 1'
#
loop_
_entity.id
_entity.type
_entity.pdbx_description
1 polymer ?
#
loop_
_entity_poly.entity_id
_entity_poly.type
_entity_poly.pdbx_seq_one_letter_code
_entity_poly.pdbx_strand_id
1 'polypeptide(L)' 'LRDFKLEERWEAKHTTAFLDLKAALVSRPILQAPRYDGSNFVVTSDGCQEGLAAVLSQRVRRQKSSGKWVER' A
#
# COMPACT_ATOMS: atom_id res chain seq x y z
N LEU A 1 2.19 -1.08 24.76
CA LEU A 1 1.66 0.09 24.02
C LEU A 1 0.35 0.49 24.71
N ARG A 2 0.08 1.78 24.91
CA ARG A 2 -1.23 2.21 25.43
C ARG A 2 -2.21 2.22 24.27
N ASP A 3 -3.33 1.54 24.40
CA ASP A 3 -4.40 1.57 23.41
C ASP A 3 -5.08 2.94 23.45
N PHE A 4 -4.76 3.77 22.46
CA PHE A 4 -5.44 5.05 22.30
C PHE A 4 -6.78 4.82 21.60
N LYS A 5 -7.86 5.04 22.34
CA LYS A 5 -9.21 5.14 21.80
C LYS A 5 -9.33 6.38 20.94
N LEU A 6 -9.63 6.19 19.65
CA LEU A 6 -9.76 7.28 18.68
C LEU A 6 -11.21 7.73 18.50
N GLU A 7 -12.17 7.04 19.09
CA GLU A 7 -13.61 7.24 18.88
C GLU A 7 -14.04 8.70 19.11
N GLU A 8 -13.56 9.34 20.17
CA GLU A 8 -13.89 10.74 20.49
C GLU A 8 -13.15 11.77 19.61
N ARG A 9 -12.11 11.35 18.88
CA ARG A 9 -11.30 12.19 18.00
C ARG A 9 -11.53 11.90 16.51
N TRP A 10 -12.24 10.82 16.20
CA TRP A 10 -12.49 10.35 14.84
C TRP A 10 -13.70 11.06 14.24
N GLU A 11 -13.44 12.22 13.66
CA GLU A 11 -14.43 12.97 12.88
C GLU A 11 -14.67 12.37 11.47
N ALA A 12 -15.77 12.80 10.83
CA ALA A 12 -16.14 12.38 9.48
C ALA A 12 -15.02 12.56 8.43
N LYS A 13 -14.22 13.63 8.53
CA LYS A 13 -13.09 13.88 7.63
C LYS A 13 -12.03 12.76 7.66
N HIS A 14 -11.86 12.10 8.81
CA HIS A 14 -10.93 10.98 8.94
C HIS A 14 -11.48 9.71 8.27
N THR A 15 -12.79 9.47 8.37
CA THR A 15 -13.46 8.39 7.61
C THR A 15 -13.26 8.60 6.11
N THR A 16 -13.52 9.80 5.61
CA THR A 16 -13.31 10.13 4.19
C THR A 16 -11.87 9.87 3.78
N ALA A 17 -10.89 10.40 4.51
CA ALA A 17 -9.48 10.18 4.22
C ALA A 17 -9.08 8.69 4.26
N PHE A 18 -9.63 7.92 5.21
CA PHE A 18 -9.38 6.48 5.31
C PHE A 18 -9.94 5.71 4.10
N LEU A 19 -11.15 6.05 3.67
CA LEU A 19 -11.77 5.47 2.48
C LEU A 19 -11.02 5.84 1.21
N ASP A 20 -10.58 7.09 1.09
CA ASP A 20 -9.78 7.56 -0.05
C ASP A 20 -8.45 6.81 -0.14
N LEU A 21 -7.78 6.59 0.99
CA LEU A 21 -6.55 5.78 1.05
C LEU A 21 -6.81 4.33 0.65
N LYS A 22 -7.90 3.72 1.13
CA LYS A 22 -8.30 2.37 0.70
C LYS A 22 -8.53 2.30 -0.80
N ALA A 23 -9.27 3.25 -1.36
CA ALA A 23 -9.54 3.34 -2.79
C ALA A 23 -8.24 3.49 -3.60
N ALA A 24 -7.31 4.33 -3.13
CA ALA A 24 -6.02 4.53 -3.77
C ALA A 24 -5.14 3.26 -3.78
N LEU A 25 -5.16 2.47 -2.69
CA LEU A 25 -4.39 1.22 -2.58
C LEU A 25 -4.86 0.16 -3.58
N VAL A 26 -6.16 0.11 -3.89
CA VAL A 26 -6.75 -0.87 -4.82
C VAL A 26 -6.87 -0.35 -6.25
N SER A 27 -6.32 0.83 -6.54
CA SER A 27 -6.37 1.48 -7.84
C SER A 27 -5.00 1.65 -8.45
N ARG A 28 -4.95 1.91 -9.76
CA ARG A 28 -3.71 2.40 -10.39
C ARG A 28 -3.34 3.75 -9.77
N PRO A 29 -2.05 4.02 -9.54
CA PRO A 29 -0.88 3.22 -9.94
C PRO A 29 -0.33 2.32 -8.82
N ILE A 30 -1.08 2.04 -7.75
CA ILE A 30 -0.61 1.15 -6.66
C ILE A 30 -0.85 -0.29 -7.05
N LEU A 31 -2.10 -0.68 -7.28
CA LEU A 31 -2.43 -1.99 -7.82
C LEU A 31 -2.22 -1.99 -9.33
N GLN A 32 -1.38 -2.90 -9.80
CA GLN A 32 -1.03 -3.05 -11.21
C GLN A 32 -1.10 -4.51 -11.63
N ALA A 33 -1.29 -4.74 -12.93
CA ALA A 33 -1.17 -6.08 -13.48
C ALA A 33 0.28 -6.57 -13.31
N PRO A 34 0.49 -7.88 -13.07
CA PRO A 34 1.82 -8.46 -13.05
C PRO A 34 2.62 -8.20 -14.34
N ARG A 35 3.93 -8.06 -14.18
CA ARG A 35 4.89 -8.03 -15.28
C ARG A 35 5.47 -9.43 -15.47
N TYR A 36 5.19 -10.03 -16.62
CA TYR A 36 5.71 -11.35 -17.01
C TYR A 36 6.97 -11.23 -17.88
N ASP A 37 7.91 -10.39 -17.47
CA ASP A 37 9.16 -10.11 -18.17
C ASP A 37 10.39 -10.76 -17.50
N GLY A 38 10.15 -11.73 -16.61
CA GLY A 38 11.18 -12.36 -15.79
C GLY A 38 11.59 -11.56 -14.55
N SER A 39 10.98 -10.39 -14.30
CA SER A 39 11.22 -9.66 -13.05
C SER A 39 10.67 -10.41 -11.83
N ASN A 40 11.44 -10.39 -10.74
CA ASN A 40 11.10 -11.10 -9.52
C ASN A 40 9.92 -10.43 -8.80
N PHE A 41 9.12 -11.28 -8.15
CA PHE A 41 8.23 -10.85 -7.09
C PHE A 41 8.98 -10.79 -5.76
N VAL A 42 8.55 -9.90 -4.87
CA VAL A 42 8.96 -9.81 -3.48
C VAL A 42 7.73 -9.98 -2.60
N VAL A 43 7.78 -10.96 -1.70
CA VAL A 43 6.75 -11.17 -0.68
C VAL A 43 7.24 -10.55 0.63
N THR A 44 6.44 -9.63 1.17
CA THR A 44 6.61 -9.13 2.53
C THR A 44 5.48 -9.71 3.37
N SER A 45 5.81 -10.49 4.39
CA SER A 45 4.84 -11.08 5.31
C SER A 45 5.15 -10.69 6.74
N ASP A 46 4.10 -10.54 7.54
CA ASP A 46 4.20 -10.36 8.98
C ASP A 46 3.05 -11.10 9.67
N GLY A 47 3.32 -11.66 10.84
CA GLY A 47 2.39 -12.50 11.57
C GLY A 47 2.47 -12.30 13.07
N CYS A 48 1.32 -12.39 13.72
CA CYS A 48 1.17 -12.29 15.17
C CYS A 48 0.25 -13.42 15.68
N GLN A 49 -0.08 -13.41 16.97
CA GLN A 49 -0.91 -14.46 17.57
C GLN A 49 -2.32 -14.51 16.97
N GLU A 50 -2.80 -13.38 16.44
CA GLU A 50 -4.15 -13.21 15.92
C GLU A 50 -4.26 -13.53 14.42
N GLY A 51 -3.15 -13.49 13.67
CA GLY A 51 -3.19 -13.74 12.23
C GLY A 51 -1.89 -13.50 11.48
N LEU A 52 -1.93 -13.81 10.19
CA LEU A 52 -0.83 -13.66 9.23
C LEU A 52 -1.30 -12.80 8.05
N ALA A 53 -0.47 -11.84 7.63
CA ALA A 53 -0.71 -11.02 6.46
C ALA A 53 0.51 -11.01 5.53
N ALA A 54 0.27 -10.79 4.24
CA ALA A 54 1.33 -10.67 3.26
C ALA A 54 0.97 -9.67 2.14
N VAL A 55 2.01 -9.05 1.57
CA VAL A 55 1.96 -8.20 0.38
C VAL A 55 2.88 -8.80 -0.67
N LEU A 56 2.31 -9.14 -1.83
CA LEU A 56 3.06 -9.53 -3.02
C LEU A 56 3.31 -8.30 -3.87
N SER A 57 4.57 -8.01 -4.20
CA SER A 57 4.98 -6.82 -4.95
C SER A 57 5.95 -7.16 -6.08
N GLN A 58 6.03 -6.30 -7.10
CA GLN A 58 7.08 -6.31 -8.12
C GLN A 58 7.68 -4.93 -8.23
N ARG A 59 8.96 -4.85 -8.61
CA ARG A 59 9.63 -3.57 -8.81
C ARG A 59 9.07 -2.85 -10.04
N VAL A 60 8.67 -1.60 -9.84
CA VAL A 60 8.12 -0.77 -10.91
C VAL A 60 9.01 0.45 -11.12
N ARG A 61 9.51 0.60 -12.35
CA ARG A 61 10.17 1.83 -12.78
C ARG A 61 9.13 2.88 -13.07
N ARG A 62 9.22 4.02 -12.38
CA ARG A 62 8.44 5.22 -12.72
C ARG A 62 9.35 6.33 -13.16
N GLN A 63 8.92 7.06 -14.17
CA GLN A 63 9.54 8.31 -14.54
C GLN A 63 8.99 9.41 -13.63
N LYS A 64 9.88 10.20 -13.03
CA LYS A 64 9.51 11.44 -12.37
C LYS A 64 9.10 12.48 -13.42
N SER A 65 8.36 13.50 -12.99
CA SER A 65 8.07 14.69 -13.83
C SER A 65 9.34 15.37 -14.36
N SER A 66 10.48 15.18 -13.68
CA SER A 66 11.81 15.64 -14.11
C SER A 66 12.46 14.78 -15.20
N GLY A 67 11.80 13.73 -15.69
CA GLY A 67 12.34 12.79 -16.68
C GLY A 67 13.23 11.68 -16.10
N LYS A 68 13.64 11.76 -14.84
CA LYS A 68 14.51 10.77 -14.17
C LYS A 68 13.72 9.52 -13.78
N TRP A 69 14.24 8.35 -14.10
CA TRP A 69 13.67 7.06 -13.70
C TRP A 69 14.04 6.70 -12.25
N VAL A 70 13.06 6.20 -11.50
CA VAL A 70 13.26 5.60 -10.19
C VAL A 70 12.61 4.22 -10.15
N GLU A 71 13.30 3.29 -9.52
CA GLU A 71 12.79 1.95 -9.24
C GLU A 71 12.27 1.93 -7.80
N ARG A 72 11.06 1.43 -7.62
CA ARG A 72 10.47 1.15 -6.31
C ARG A 72 10.17 -0.34 -6.23
#